data_AF-M1P2A7-F1
#
_entry.id   AF-M1P2A7-F1
#
_cell.length_a   1.000
_cell.length_b   1.000
_cell.length_c   1.000
_cell.angle_alpha   90.00
_cell.angle_beta   90.00
_cell.angle_gamma   90.00
#
_symmetry.space_group_name_H-M   'P 1'
#
loop_
_entity.id
_entity.type
_entity.pdbx_description
1 polymer ?
#
loop_
_entity_poly.entity_id
_entity_poly.type
_entity_poly.pdbx_seq_one_letter_code
_entity_poly.pdbx_strand_id
1 'polypeptide(L)'
;MIDFDKIRKQVAIKHNVLLSEDDPILVIVTINEIILGHYFELISTQYDEAARVLTTSLQQQIELSKEIASKIITDSAEYVSDQMQQAINDAITPTLNELKEQVNSVRAITNNAVINNQKAQKFVSTARLAAALSWAAAAITIAWGLVILFVK
;
A
#
# COMPACT_ATOMS: atom_id res chain seq x y z
N MET A 1 -26.94 -44.42 -41.33
CA MET A 1 -26.97 -45.51 -42.33
C MET A 1 -27.61 -44.94 -43.58
N ILE A 2 -26.86 -44.88 -44.67
CA ILE A 2 -27.35 -44.38 -45.96
C ILE A 2 -28.55 -45.18 -46.45
N ASP A 3 -29.54 -44.46 -46.98
CA ASP A 3 -30.70 -45.03 -47.68
C ASP A 3 -30.35 -45.18 -49.17
N PHE A 4 -30.01 -46.40 -49.57
CA PHE A 4 -29.64 -46.74 -50.94
C PHE A 4 -30.79 -46.52 -51.94
N ASP A 5 -32.06 -46.63 -51.52
CA ASP A 5 -33.20 -46.36 -52.38
C ASP A 5 -33.30 -44.89 -52.74
N LYS A 6 -32.97 -44.03 -51.79
CA LYS A 6 -32.91 -42.59 -52.00
C LYS A 6 -31.79 -42.21 -52.97
N ILE A 7 -30.61 -42.83 -52.85
CA ILE A 7 -29.48 -42.60 -53.77
C ILE A 7 -29.83 -43.08 -55.18
N ARG A 8 -30.37 -44.29 -55.33
CA ARG A 8 -30.80 -44.82 -56.63
C ARG A 8 -31.81 -43.90 -57.31
N LYS A 9 -32.83 -43.43 -56.58
CA LYS A 9 -33.83 -42.48 -57.10
C LYS A 9 -33.21 -41.15 -57.52
N GLN A 10 -32.30 -40.59 -56.72
CA GLN A 10 -31.67 -39.31 -57.03
C GLN A 10 -30.75 -39.38 -58.25
N VAL A 11 -29.98 -40.46 -58.41
CA VAL A 11 -29.11 -40.64 -59.58
C VAL A 11 -29.94 -40.88 -60.83
N ALA A 12 -31.03 -41.64 -60.74
CA ALA A 12 -31.97 -41.82 -61.85
C ALA A 12 -32.60 -40.49 -62.31
N ILE A 13 -33.04 -39.64 -61.38
CA ILE A 13 -33.64 -38.33 -61.73
C ILE A 13 -32.60 -37.37 -62.32
N LYS A 14 -31.40 -37.30 -61.72
CA LYS A 14 -30.42 -36.24 -62.04
C LYS A 14 -29.51 -36.59 -63.21
N HIS A 15 -29.22 -37.87 -63.40
CA HIS A 15 -28.25 -38.36 -64.38
C HIS A 15 -28.87 -39.32 -65.39
N ASN A 16 -30.16 -39.65 -65.26
CA ASN A 16 -30.90 -40.57 -66.13
C ASN A 16 -30.26 -41.97 -66.23
N VAL A 17 -29.57 -42.39 -65.16
CA VAL A 17 -28.92 -43.71 -65.05
C VAL A 17 -29.66 -44.53 -63.99
N LEU A 18 -30.08 -45.75 -64.37
CA LEU A 18 -30.73 -46.69 -63.47
C LEU A 18 -29.67 -47.59 -62.82
N LEU A 19 -29.44 -47.42 -61.52
CA LEU A 19 -28.54 -48.28 -60.75
C LEU A 19 -29.26 -49.54 -60.30
N SER A 20 -28.66 -50.70 -60.57
CA SER A 20 -29.10 -51.99 -60.00
C SER A 20 -28.65 -52.12 -58.55
N GLU A 21 -29.18 -53.10 -57.83
CA GLU A 21 -28.80 -53.39 -56.44
C GLU A 21 -27.33 -53.86 -56.32
N ASP A 22 -26.85 -54.62 -57.31
CA ASP A 22 -25.48 -55.13 -57.38
C ASP A 22 -24.49 -54.17 -58.08
N ASP A 23 -24.86 -52.89 -58.26
CA ASP A 23 -24.01 -51.95 -58.98
C ASP A 23 -22.73 -51.62 -58.17
N PRO A 24 -21.52 -51.79 -58.76
CA PRO A 24 -20.26 -51.47 -58.09
C PRO A 24 -20.18 -50.04 -57.54
N ILE A 25 -20.92 -49.09 -58.13
CA ILE A 25 -20.97 -47.70 -57.63
C ILE A 25 -21.60 -47.64 -56.23
N LEU A 26 -22.62 -48.46 -55.93
CA LEU A 26 -23.23 -48.49 -54.60
C LEU A 26 -22.27 -49.11 -53.57
N VAL A 27 -21.47 -50.11 -53.96
CA VAL A 27 -20.41 -50.68 -53.11
C VAL A 27 -19.36 -49.61 -52.76
N ILE A 28 -18.94 -48.79 -53.73
CA ILE A 28 -18.00 -47.68 -53.50
C ILE A 28 -18.58 -46.63 -52.55
N VAL A 29 -19.87 -46.33 -52.64
CA VAL A 29 -20.54 -45.42 -51.70
C VAL A 29 -20.52 -45.99 -50.28
N THR A 30 -20.79 -47.29 -50.11
CA THR A 30 -20.72 -47.96 -48.81
C THR A 30 -19.31 -47.92 -48.23
N ILE A 31 -18.27 -48.18 -49.03
CA ILE A 31 -16.87 -48.08 -48.60
C ILE A 31 -16.55 -46.66 -48.15
N ASN A 32 -17.01 -45.64 -48.89
CA ASN A 32 -16.82 -44.25 -48.49
C ASN A 32 -17.57 -43.91 -47.20
N GLU A 33 -18.78 -44.41 -46.97
CA GLU A 33 -19.51 -44.20 -45.71
C GLU A 33 -18.74 -44.77 -44.52
N ILE A 34 -18.19 -45.98 -44.65
CA ILE A 34 -17.40 -46.62 -43.60
C ILE A 34 -16.12 -45.82 -43.31
N ILE A 35 -15.38 -45.43 -44.35
CA ILE A 35 -14.15 -44.66 -44.19
C ILE A 35 -14.43 -43.29 -43.57
N LEU A 36 -15.42 -42.55 -44.09
CA LEU A 36 -15.79 -41.24 -43.57
C LEU A 36 -16.31 -41.34 -42.14
N GLY A 37 -17.10 -42.36 -41.82
CA GLY A 37 -17.57 -42.63 -40.45
C GLY A 37 -16.41 -42.84 -39.49
N HIS A 38 -15.42 -43.65 -39.88
CA HIS A 38 -14.22 -43.89 -39.06
C HIS A 38 -13.40 -42.61 -38.83
N TYR A 39 -13.18 -41.81 -39.88
CA TYR A 39 -12.50 -40.52 -39.72
C TYR A 39 -13.28 -39.56 -38.84
N PHE A 40 -14.61 -39.53 -38.95
CA PHE A 40 -15.45 -38.67 -38.11
C PHE A 40 -15.36 -39.06 -36.64
N GLU A 41 -15.34 -40.35 -36.34
CA GLU A 41 -15.18 -40.87 -34.98
C GLU A 41 -13.79 -40.55 -34.40
N LEU A 42 -12.74 -40.70 -35.21
CA LEU A 42 -11.37 -40.31 -34.82
C LEU A 42 -11.29 -38.81 -34.51
N ILE A 43 -11.86 -37.97 -35.38
CA ILE A 43 -11.88 -36.52 -35.21
C ILE A 43 -12.69 -36.16 -33.96
N SER A 44 -13.87 -36.74 -33.76
CA SER A 44 -14.70 -36.51 -32.57
C SER A 44 -13.93 -36.83 -31.30
N THR A 45 -13.23 -37.96 -31.27
CA THR A 45 -12.43 -38.39 -30.12
C THR A 45 -11.29 -37.41 -29.83
N GLN A 46 -10.56 -36.96 -30.88
CA GLN A 46 -9.51 -35.96 -30.72
C GLN A 46 -10.06 -34.61 -30.25
N TYR A 47 -11.24 -34.19 -30.73
CA TYR A 47 -11.88 -32.97 -30.27
C TYR A 47 -12.28 -33.03 -28.79
N ASP A 48 -12.82 -34.16 -28.34
CA ASP A 48 -13.17 -34.35 -26.93
C ASP A 48 -11.91 -34.32 -26.04
N GLU A 49 -10.81 -34.92 -26.49
CA GLU A 49 -9.54 -34.88 -25.78
C GLU A 49 -8.96 -33.45 -25.76
N ALA A 50 -8.96 -32.76 -26.89
CA ALA A 50 -8.52 -31.37 -26.99
C ALA A 50 -9.37 -30.44 -26.09
N ALA A 51 -10.68 -30.64 -26.02
CA ALA A 51 -11.58 -29.89 -25.15
C ALA A 51 -11.26 -30.12 -23.65
N ARG A 52 -10.94 -31.37 -23.27
CA ARG A 52 -10.48 -31.67 -21.90
C ARG A 52 -9.15 -31.00 -21.59
N VAL A 53 -8.16 -31.14 -22.46
CA VAL A 53 -6.84 -30.51 -22.29
C VAL A 53 -6.97 -28.99 -22.18
N LEU A 54 -7.79 -28.37 -23.04
CA LEU A 54 -8.06 -26.94 -22.99
C LEU A 54 -8.69 -26.54 -21.65
N THR A 55 -9.67 -27.30 -21.16
CA THR A 55 -10.31 -27.03 -19.88
C THR A 55 -9.32 -27.10 -18.72
N THR A 56 -8.45 -28.12 -18.69
CA THR A 56 -7.39 -28.24 -17.68
C THR A 56 -6.39 -27.09 -17.79
N SER A 57 -5.97 -26.72 -19.00
CA SER A 57 -5.06 -25.59 -19.22
C SER A 57 -5.66 -24.27 -18.76
N LEU A 58 -6.95 -24.04 -19.00
CA LEU A 58 -7.65 -22.83 -18.53
C LEU A 58 -7.72 -22.80 -17.00
N GLN A 59 -7.98 -23.93 -16.34
CA GLN A 59 -7.96 -24.01 -14.88
C GLN A 59 -6.57 -23.69 -14.31
N GLN A 60 -5.51 -24.25 -14.91
CA GLN A 60 -4.13 -23.93 -14.52
C GLN A 60 -3.80 -22.45 -14.74
N GLN A 61 -4.25 -21.87 -15.85
CA GLN A 61 -4.02 -20.46 -16.15
C GLN A 61 -4.74 -19.53 -15.16
N ILE A 62 -5.96 -19.89 -14.73
CA ILE A 62 -6.67 -19.17 -13.68
C ILE A 62 -5.89 -19.22 -12.38
N GLU A 63 -5.34 -20.37 -12.00
CA GLU A 63 -4.57 -20.51 -10.76
C GLU A 63 -3.28 -19.69 -10.78
N LEU A 64 -2.51 -19.75 -11.88
CA LEU A 64 -1.34 -18.91 -12.08
C LEU A 64 -1.71 -17.41 -12.05
N SER A 65 -2.85 -17.04 -12.63
CA SER A 65 -3.32 -15.66 -12.61
C SER A 65 -3.65 -15.19 -11.20
N LYS A 66 -4.24 -16.05 -10.36
CA LYS A 66 -4.48 -15.74 -8.94
C LYS A 66 -3.16 -15.57 -8.19
N GLU A 67 -2.20 -16.47 -8.39
CA GLU A 67 -0.89 -16.38 -7.75
C GLU A 67 -0.16 -15.08 -8.11
N ILE A 68 -0.15 -14.73 -9.40
CA ILE A 68 0.43 -13.47 -9.89
C ILE A 68 -0.31 -12.27 -9.29
N ALA A 69 -1.65 -12.29 -9.25
CA ALA A 69 -2.43 -11.21 -8.66
C ALA A 69 -2.15 -11.07 -7.16
N SER A 70 -2.09 -12.17 -6.41
CA SER A 70 -1.71 -12.17 -5.00
C SER A 70 -0.33 -11.56 -4.80
N LYS A 71 0.65 -11.98 -5.61
CA LYS A 71 2.01 -11.41 -5.55
C LYS A 71 2.00 -9.90 -5.82
N ILE A 72 1.31 -9.44 -6.87
CA ILE A 72 1.21 -8.01 -7.18
C ILE A 72 0.57 -7.23 -6.02
N ILE A 73 -0.50 -7.75 -5.42
CA ILE A 73 -1.16 -7.11 -4.28
C ILE A 73 -0.21 -7.03 -3.09
N THR A 74 0.50 -8.12 -2.77
CA THR A 74 1.48 -8.16 -1.67
C THR A 74 2.62 -7.19 -1.92
N ASP A 75 3.26 -7.25 -3.10
CA ASP A 75 4.36 -6.36 -3.47
C ASP A 75 3.92 -4.89 -3.43
N SER A 76 2.68 -4.59 -3.86
CA SER A 76 2.10 -3.24 -3.79
C SER A 76 1.82 -2.81 -2.35
N ALA A 77 1.36 -3.71 -1.49
CA ALA A 77 1.11 -3.41 -0.08
C ALA A 77 2.43 -3.15 0.67
N GLU A 78 3.46 -3.94 0.40
CA GLU A 78 4.82 -3.72 0.92
C GLU A 78 5.36 -2.36 0.46
N TYR A 79 5.25 -2.06 -0.84
CA TYR A 79 5.65 -0.76 -1.38
C TYR A 79 4.91 0.41 -0.71
N VAL A 80 3.58 0.31 -0.55
CA VAL A 80 2.80 1.37 0.11
C VAL A 80 3.20 1.51 1.58
N SER A 81 3.44 0.39 2.27
CA SER A 81 3.91 0.39 3.66
C SER A 81 5.26 1.09 3.80
N ASP A 82 6.21 0.78 2.92
CA ASP A 82 7.54 1.39 2.90
C ASP A 82 7.45 2.89 2.59
N GLN A 83 6.67 3.28 1.59
CA GLN A 83 6.45 4.69 1.26
C GLN A 83 5.76 5.43 2.40
N MET A 84 4.83 4.80 3.12
CA MET A 84 4.20 5.39 4.30
C MET A 84 5.19 5.56 5.44
N GLN A 85 6.04 4.57 5.72
CA GLN A 85 7.09 4.69 6.73
C GLN A 85 8.09 5.79 6.38
N GLN A 86 8.51 5.87 5.11
CA GLN A 86 9.39 6.95 4.64
C GLN A 86 8.72 8.31 4.82
N ALA A 87 7.47 8.49 4.39
CA ALA A 87 6.74 9.74 4.55
C ALA A 87 6.55 10.13 6.03
N ILE A 88 6.30 9.15 6.91
CA ILE A 88 6.22 9.37 8.35
C ILE A 88 7.57 9.82 8.91
N ASN A 89 8.65 9.14 8.54
CA ASN A 89 10.00 9.51 8.98
C ASN A 89 10.38 10.91 8.49
N ASP A 90 10.08 11.23 7.23
CA ASP A 90 10.36 12.52 6.63
C ASP A 90 9.53 13.65 7.26
N ALA A 91 8.30 13.39 7.71
CA ALA A 91 7.46 14.38 8.37
C ALA A 91 7.79 14.56 9.87
N ILE A 92 8.06 13.45 10.58
CA ILE A 92 8.25 13.46 12.03
C ILE A 92 9.67 13.87 12.41
N THR A 93 10.69 13.43 11.67
CA THR A 93 12.10 13.74 11.99
C THR A 93 12.41 15.24 12.05
N PRO A 94 12.02 16.07 11.06
CA PRO A 94 12.26 17.52 11.15
C PRO A 94 11.46 18.16 12.29
N THR A 95 10.21 17.74 12.49
CA THR A 95 9.36 18.24 13.58
C THR A 95 9.95 17.91 14.96
N LEU A 96 10.49 16.70 15.15
CA LEU A 96 11.17 16.31 16.39
C LEU A 96 12.48 17.07 16.62
N ASN A 97 13.22 17.39 15.56
CA ASN A 97 14.44 18.17 15.66
C ASN A 97 14.14 19.63 16.01
N GLU A 98 13.14 20.25 15.39
CA GLU A 98 12.67 21.60 15.77
C GLU A 98 12.15 21.63 17.21
N LEU A 99 11.39 20.63 17.64
CA LEU A 99 10.92 20.54 19.03
C LEU A 99 12.09 20.41 20.02
N LYS A 100 13.09 19.58 19.72
CA LYS A 100 14.30 19.50 20.56
C LYS A 100 15.03 20.84 20.64
N GLU A 101 15.11 21.56 19.54
CA GLU A 101 15.76 22.88 19.48
C GLU A 101 14.97 23.94 20.26
N GLN A 102 13.63 23.94 20.14
CA GLN A 102 12.75 24.78 20.95
C GLN A 102 12.84 24.44 22.45
N VAL A 103 12.84 23.17 22.81
CA VAL A 103 12.99 22.75 24.22
C VAL A 103 14.36 23.15 24.78
N ASN A 104 15.43 23.01 24.00
CA ASN A 104 16.77 23.43 24.42
C ASN A 104 16.90 24.94 24.57
N SER A 105 16.33 25.73 23.64
CA SER A 105 16.32 27.18 23.74
C SER A 105 15.47 27.68 24.91
N VAL A 106 14.29 27.07 25.14
CA VAL A 106 13.47 27.34 26.33
C VAL A 106 14.23 26.98 27.60
N ARG A 107 14.89 25.81 27.67
CA ARG A 107 15.69 25.42 28.85
C ARG A 107 16.85 26.38 29.10
N ALA A 108 17.51 26.89 28.05
CA ALA A 108 18.55 27.90 28.17
C ALA A 108 17.99 29.24 28.68
N ILE A 109 16.81 29.66 28.21
CA ILE A 109 16.11 30.86 28.69
C ILE A 109 15.67 30.67 30.15
N THR A 110 15.11 29.51 30.51
CA THR A 110 14.73 29.20 31.89
C THR A 110 15.94 29.16 32.82
N ASN A 111 17.06 28.56 32.42
CA ASN A 111 18.28 28.56 33.22
C ASN A 111 18.82 29.98 33.44
N ASN A 112 18.82 30.82 32.39
CA ASN A 112 19.20 32.23 32.52
C ASN A 112 18.21 33.04 33.36
N ALA A 113 16.91 32.74 33.29
CA ALA A 113 15.87 33.36 34.12
C ALA A 113 15.97 32.95 35.60
N VAL A 114 16.34 31.70 35.89
CA VAL A 114 16.60 31.22 37.26
C VAL A 114 17.87 31.87 37.82
N ILE A 115 18.95 31.98 37.04
CA ILE A 115 20.18 32.66 37.44
C ILE A 115 19.93 34.17 37.66
N ASN A 116 19.13 34.81 36.81
CA ASN A 116 18.77 36.22 36.97
C ASN A 116 17.83 36.45 38.15
N ASN A 117 16.92 35.52 38.47
CA ASN A 117 16.11 35.59 39.69
C ASN A 117 16.96 35.39 40.96
N GLN A 118 18.00 34.55 40.92
CA GLN A 118 18.96 34.45 42.03
C GLN A 118 19.80 35.72 42.18
N LYS A 119 20.24 36.35 41.08
CA LYS A 119 20.91 37.65 41.12
C LYS A 119 19.97 38.76 41.61
N ALA A 120 18.69 38.74 41.23
CA ALA A 120 17.68 39.67 41.71
C ALA A 120 17.43 39.49 43.22
N GLN A 121 17.32 38.25 43.73
CA GLN A 121 17.23 38.00 45.17
C GLN A 121 18.48 38.46 45.95
N LYS A 122 19.68 38.28 45.38
CA LYS A 122 20.93 38.82 45.95
C LYS A 122 21.00 40.36 45.92
N PHE A 123 20.33 41.00 44.97
CA PHE A 123 20.21 42.46 44.90
C PHE A 123 19.22 43.00 45.95
N VAL A 124 18.11 42.29 46.20
CA VAL A 124 17.17 42.67 47.28
C VAL A 124 17.79 42.47 48.67
N SER A 125 18.62 41.43 48.87
CA SER A 125 19.28 41.22 50.18
C SER A 125 20.36 42.26 50.48
N THR A 126 21.14 42.68 49.47
CA THR A 126 22.12 43.77 49.61
C THR A 126 21.44 45.13 49.78
N ALA A 127 20.31 45.38 49.11
CA ALA A 127 19.51 46.58 49.29
C ALA A 127 18.91 46.70 50.71
N ARG A 128 18.49 45.58 51.33
CA ARG A 128 18.01 45.57 52.72
C ARG A 128 19.11 45.85 53.75
N LEU A 129 20.34 45.38 53.50
CA LEU A 129 21.50 45.69 54.34
C LEU A 129 21.93 47.16 54.20
N ALA A 130 21.88 47.72 52.98
CA ALA A 130 22.14 49.14 52.75
C ALA A 130 21.08 50.04 53.43
N ALA A 131 19.80 49.65 53.39
CA ALA A 131 18.73 50.35 54.10
C ALA A 131 18.90 50.33 55.63
N ALA A 132 19.40 49.21 56.20
CA ALA A 132 19.69 49.11 57.63
C ALA A 132 20.83 50.05 58.07
N LEU A 133 21.87 50.20 57.25
CA LEU A 133 22.98 51.14 57.50
C LEU A 133 22.53 52.62 57.41
N SER A 134 21.56 52.92 56.55
CA SER A 134 21.02 54.28 56.42
C SER A 134 20.23 54.75 57.65
N TRP A 135 19.55 53.85 58.36
CA TRP A 135 18.84 54.21 59.60
C TRP A 135 19.82 54.53 60.75
N ALA A 136 20.92 53.78 60.85
CA ALA A 136 21.95 54.02 61.86
C ALA A 136 22.67 55.37 61.64
N ALA A 137 22.94 55.75 60.39
CA ALA A 137 23.54 57.04 60.07
C ALA A 137 22.61 58.23 60.39
N ALA A 138 21.29 58.08 60.17
CA ALA A 138 20.30 59.10 60.48
C ALA A 138 20.08 59.29 62.00
N ALA A 139 20.26 58.24 62.81
CA ALA A 139 20.16 58.35 64.26
C ALA A 139 21.32 59.17 64.87
N ILE A 140 22.52 59.08 64.28
CA ILE A 140 23.71 59.79 64.76
C ILE A 140 23.61 61.30 64.50
N THR A 141 23.02 61.72 63.38
CA THR A 141 22.84 63.15 63.07
C THR A 141 21.78 63.81 63.95
N ILE A 142 20.71 63.11 64.29
CA ILE A 142 19.67 63.60 65.22
C ILE A 142 20.21 63.70 66.65
N ALA A 143 21.03 62.73 67.09
CA ALA A 143 21.65 62.76 68.41
C ALA A 143 22.63 63.94 68.59
N TRP A 144 23.44 64.24 67.57
CA TRP A 144 24.33 65.41 67.59
C TRP A 144 23.56 66.74 67.57
N GLY A 145 22.45 66.83 66.84
CA GLY A 145 21.60 68.02 66.80
C GLY A 145 20.93 68.34 68.14
N LEU A 146 20.52 67.31 68.90
CA LEU A 146 19.89 67.48 70.22
C LEU A 146 20.87 67.95 71.30
N VAL A 147 22.14 67.55 71.24
CA VAL A 147 23.17 67.99 72.21
C VAL A 147 23.49 69.49 72.05
N ILE A 148 23.45 70.04 70.83
CA ILE A 148 23.72 71.46 70.58
C ILE A 148 22.58 72.36 71.07
N LEU A 149 21.34 71.84 71.14
CA LEU A 149 20.16 72.60 71.53
C LEU A 149 20.00 72.71 73.07
N PHE A 150 20.60 71.80 73.84
CA PHE A 150 20.58 71.81 75.32
C PHE A 150 21.70 72.64 75.97
N VAL A 151 22.65 73.16 75.18
CA VAL A 151 23.82 73.93 75.67
C VAL A 151 23.65 75.44 75.38
N LYS A 152 22.42 75.93 75.25
CA LYS A 152 22.14 77.36 75.02
C LYS A 152 21.11 77.92 75.99
#